data_AF-A0A8T4FRZ8-F1
#
_entry.id   AF-A0A8T4FRZ8-F1
#
_cell.length_a   1.000
_cell.length_b   1.000
_cell.length_c   1.000
_cell.angle_alpha   90.00
_cell.angle_beta   90.00
_cell.angle_gamma   90.00
#
_symmetry.space_group_name_H-M   'P 1'
#
loop_
_entity.id
_entity.type
_entity.pdbx_description
1 polymer ?
#
loop_
_entity_poly.entity_id
_entity_poly.type
_entity_poly.pdbx_seq_one_letter_code
_entity_poly.pdbx_strand_id
1 'polypeptide(L)' 'MKDIIVRADVPDDADDRKEYVTEGLEAGFSSFMLREGDEAFESLGRMSVYYVKDGAFMDGSMESVDIDDPEGQERA' A
#
# COMPACT_ATOMS: atom_id res chain seq x y z
N MET A 1 -15.16 -3.35 -11.59
CA MET A 1 -14.37 -4.43 -10.96
C MET A 1 -13.79 -3.84 -9.69
N LYS A 2 -13.70 -4.58 -8.58
CA LYS A 2 -13.09 -4.05 -7.35
C LYS A 2 -11.60 -4.36 -7.43
N ASP A 3 -10.76 -3.33 -7.31
CA ASP A 3 -9.32 -3.52 -7.23
C ASP A 3 -8.96 -3.78 -5.76
N ILE A 4 -8.20 -4.85 -5.52
CA ILE A 4 -7.68 -5.19 -4.18
C ILE A 4 -6.23 -4.74 -4.14
N ILE A 5 -5.90 -3.92 -3.14
CA ILE A 5 -4.56 -3.38 -2.94
C ILE A 5 -4.05 -3.86 -1.59
N VAL A 6 -2.85 -4.43 -1.56
CA VAL A 6 -2.19 -4.87 -0.32
C VAL A 6 -1.46 -3.69 0.31
N ARG A 7 -1.79 -3.40 1.58
CA ARG A 7 -1.15 -2.34 2.39
C ARG A 7 0.15 -2.84 3.02
N ALA A 8 1.18 -3.01 2.19
CA ALA A 8 2.52 -3.38 2.67
C ALA A 8 3.26 -2.21 3.32
N ASP A 9 2.75 -0.99 3.23
CA ASP A 9 3.29 0.23 3.84
C ASP A 9 3.05 0.32 5.36
N VAL A 10 2.21 -0.52 5.94
CA VAL A 10 1.79 -0.36 7.35
C VAL A 10 2.88 -0.82 8.35
N PRO A 11 3.52 -1.99 8.19
CA PRO A 11 4.56 -2.44 9.12
C PRO A 11 5.75 -1.48 9.22
N ASP A 12 6.27 -1.29 10.44
CA ASP A 12 7.41 -0.42 10.69
C ASP A 12 8.75 -1.05 10.26
N ASP A 13 8.88 -2.37 10.44
CA ASP A 13 10.05 -3.11 10.02
C ASP A 13 10.05 -3.36 8.51
N ALA A 14 11.21 -3.18 7.86
CA ALA A 14 11.32 -3.32 6.41
C ALA A 14 11.23 -4.77 5.94
N ASP A 15 11.68 -5.74 6.76
CA ASP A 15 11.57 -7.16 6.42
C ASP A 15 10.11 -7.61 6.50
N ASP A 16 9.32 -7.12 7.46
CA ASP A 16 7.88 -7.38 7.54
C ASP A 16 7.15 -6.81 6.31
N ARG A 17 7.48 -5.59 5.88
CA ARG A 17 6.92 -4.99 4.66
C ARG A 17 7.24 -5.82 3.42
N LYS A 18 8.49 -6.31 3.33
CA LYS A 18 8.94 -7.19 2.24
C LYS A 18 8.17 -8.51 2.24
N GLU A 19 7.96 -9.11 3.41
CA GLU A 19 7.20 -10.36 3.57
C GLU A 19 5.78 -10.20 2.98
N TYR A 20 5.10 -9.09 3.29
CA TYR A 20 3.75 -8.81 2.78
C TYR A 20 3.72 -8.70 1.25
N VAL A 21 4.76 -8.10 0.65
CA VAL A 21 4.87 -8.05 -0.82
C VAL A 21 5.06 -9.45 -1.38
N THR A 22 5.96 -10.26 -0.80
CA THR A 22 6.22 -11.61 -1.28
C THR A 22 5.00 -12.53 -1.16
N GLU A 23 4.35 -12.56 0.01
CA GLU A 23 3.15 -13.37 0.22
C GLU A 23 1.99 -12.91 -0.66
N GLY A 24 1.83 -11.60 -0.84
CA GLY A 24 0.81 -11.04 -1.72
C GLY A 24 1.00 -11.46 -3.18
N LEU A 25 2.23 -11.44 -3.68
CA LEU A 25 2.56 -11.91 -5.02
C LEU A 25 2.27 -13.41 -5.17
N GLU A 26 2.64 -14.22 -4.18
CA GLU A 26 2.37 -15.67 -4.16
C GLU A 26 0.86 -15.99 -4.14
N ALA A 27 0.07 -15.15 -3.46
CA ALA A 27 -1.39 -15.23 -3.45
C ALA A 27 -2.07 -14.69 -4.74
N GLY A 28 -1.29 -14.14 -5.68
CA GLY A 28 -1.76 -13.65 -6.97
C GLY A 28 -2.23 -12.18 -6.96
N PHE A 29 -1.92 -11.41 -5.93
CA PHE A 29 -2.12 -9.97 -5.93
C PHE A 29 -1.06 -9.27 -6.76
N SER A 30 -1.45 -8.20 -7.44
CA SER A 30 -0.58 -7.43 -8.31
C SER A 30 -0.53 -5.93 -7.99
N SER A 31 -1.20 -5.49 -6.92
CA SER A 31 -1.31 -4.07 -6.56
C SER A 31 -0.96 -3.87 -5.09
N PHE A 32 0.01 -3.00 -4.82
CA PHE A 32 0.59 -2.81 -3.49
C PHE A 32 0.75 -1.33 -3.17
N MET A 33 0.59 -0.99 -1.88
CA MET A 33 1.04 0.28 -1.32
C MET A 33 2.39 0.07 -0.64
N LEU A 34 3.38 0.89 -1.01
CA LEU A 34 4.75 0.84 -0.47
C LEU A 34 5.14 2.19 0.16
N ARG A 35 6.07 2.18 1.12
CA ARG A 35 6.64 3.43 1.67
C ARG A 35 7.69 3.99 0.70
N GLU A 36 7.94 5.30 0.79
CA GLU A 36 9.15 5.91 0.22
C GLU A 36 10.40 5.20 0.76
N GLY A 37 11.30 4.74 -0.13
CA GLY A 37 12.49 3.97 0.22
C GLY A 37 12.37 2.45 0.02
N ASP A 38 11.19 1.92 -0.30
CA ASP A 38 10.96 0.49 -0.56
C ASP A 38 11.04 0.14 -2.06
N GLU A 39 11.63 0.99 -2.91
CA GLU A 39 11.63 0.80 -4.37
C GLU A 39 12.30 -0.50 -4.80
N ALA A 40 13.19 -1.04 -3.96
CA ALA A 40 13.83 -2.34 -4.20
C ALA A 40 12.81 -3.50 -4.25
N PHE A 41 11.63 -3.37 -3.63
CA PHE A 41 10.61 -4.43 -3.61
C PHE A 41 9.94 -4.66 -4.96
N GLU A 42 9.97 -3.67 -5.86
CA GLU A 42 9.50 -3.85 -7.25
C GLU A 42 10.28 -4.94 -7.99
N SER A 43 11.51 -5.25 -7.56
CA SER A 43 12.31 -6.33 -8.14
C SER A 43 11.82 -7.74 -7.78
N LEU A 44 10.92 -7.87 -6.80
CA LEU A 44 10.39 -9.15 -6.33
C LEU A 44 9.36 -9.76 -7.28
N GLY A 45 8.75 -8.97 -8.16
CA GLY A 45 7.77 -9.46 -9.11
C GLY A 45 7.08 -8.34 -9.89
N ARG A 46 6.26 -8.73 -10.87
CA ARG A 46 5.47 -7.75 -11.63
C ARG A 46 4.31 -7.24 -10.78
N MET A 47 4.31 -5.95 -10.48
CA MET A 47 3.28 -5.31 -9.67
C MET A 47 3.00 -3.87 -10.13
N SER A 48 1.85 -3.36 -9.71
CA SER A 48 1.50 -1.93 -9.71
C SER A 48 1.69 -1.40 -8.30
N VAL A 49 2.49 -0.34 -8.17
CA VAL A 49 2.83 0.24 -6.87
C VAL A 49 2.21 1.63 -6.72
N TYR A 50 1.69 1.88 -5.53
CA TYR A 50 1.27 3.18 -5.07
C TYR A 50 2.17 3.58 -3.89
N TYR A 51 2.98 4.62 -4.06
CA TYR A 51 3.85 5.08 -2.99
C TYR A 51 3.08 5.98 -2.02
N VAL A 52 3.27 5.72 -0.73
CA VAL A 52 2.65 6.46 0.37
C VAL A 52 3.73 7.10 1.24
N LYS A 53 3.49 8.35 1.64
CA LYS A 53 4.32 9.11 2.57
C LYS A 53 3.43 9.85 3.55
N ASP A 54 3.70 9.70 4.85
CA ASP A 54 2.93 10.36 5.91
C ASP A 54 1.40 10.15 5.79
N GLY A 55 0.98 8.97 5.32
CA GLY A 55 -0.43 8.63 5.10
C GLY A 55 -1.05 9.15 3.80
N ALA A 56 -0.29 9.83 2.94
CA ALA A 56 -0.75 10.39 1.67
C ALA A 56 -0.08 9.72 0.46
N PHE A 57 -0.84 9.53 -0.62
CA PHE A 57 -0.30 9.04 -1.88
C PHE A 57 0.62 10.09 -2.53
N MET A 58 1.82 9.69 -2.92
CA MET A 58 2.83 10.61 -3.44
C MET A 58 2.49 11.17 -4.83
N ASP A 59 1.64 10.49 -5.60
CA ASP A 59 1.22 10.94 -6.93
C ASP A 59 0.02 11.90 -6.89
N GLY A 60 -0.54 12.18 -5.71
CA GLY A 60 -1.71 13.04 -5.51
C GLY A 60 -2.98 12.52 -6.18
N SER A 61 -3.01 11.26 -6.63
CA SER A 61 -4.14 10.69 -7.36
C SER A 61 -5.27 10.24 -6.44
N MET A 62 -4.98 10.04 -5.15
CA MET A 62 -5.91 9.54 -4.15
C MET A 62 -5.64 10.20 -2.79
N GLU A 63 -6.69 10.47 -2.03
CA GLU A 63 -6.62 10.78 -0.59
C GLU A 63 -7.00 9.53 0.20
N SER A 64 -6.22 9.19 1.22
CA SER A 64 -6.61 8.16 2.20
C SER A 64 -7.48 8.83 3.26
N VAL A 65 -8.69 8.33 3.46
CA VAL A 65 -9.55 8.72 4.58
C VAL A 65 -9.80 7.48 5.43
N ASP A 66 -9.31 7.52 6.67
CA ASP A 66 -9.58 6.47 7.64
C ASP A 66 -10.97 6.71 8.25
N ILE A 67 -11.87 5.74 8.06
CA ILE A 67 -13.24 5.79 8.58
C ILE A 67 -13.30 4.90 9.83
N ASP A 68 -12.68 5.38 10.90
CA ASP A 68 -12.67 4.68 12.20
C ASP A 68 -13.80 5.17 13.13
N ASP A 69 -14.44 6.30 12.77
CA ASP A 69 -15.55 6.92 13.50
C ASP A 69 -16.51 7.68 12.54
N PRO A 70 -17.67 8.18 13.04
CA PRO A 70 -18.61 8.93 12.21
C PRO A 70 -18.05 10.23 11.60
N GLU A 71 -17.03 10.83 12.22
CA GLU A 71 -16.39 12.04 11.70
C GLU A 71 -15.52 11.71 10.48
N GLY A 72 -14.85 10.55 10.49
CA GLY A 72 -14.17 9.98 9.33
C GLY A 72 -15.11 9.72 8.14
N GLN A 73 -16.39 9.40 8.41
CA GLN A 73 -17.39 9.18 7.37
C GLN A 73 -17.86 10.49 6.69
N GLU A 74 -17.84 11.62 7.40
CA GLU A 74 -18.19 12.93 6.82
C GLU A 74 -17.07 13.52 5.94
N ARG A 75 -15.84 13.04 6.11
CA ARG A 75 -14.65 13.49 5.37
C ARG A 75 -14.39 12.70 4.08
N ALA A 76 -15.09 11.58 3.87
CA ALA A 76 -15.01 10.71 2.69
C ALA A 76 -16.04 11.11 1.61
#